data_AF-A0A259BIV8-F1
#
_entry.id   AF-A0A259BIV8-F1
#
_cell.length_a   1.000
_cell.length_b   1.000
_cell.length_c   1.000
_cell.angle_alpha   90.00
_cell.angle_beta   90.00
_cell.angle_gamma   90.00
#
_symmetry.space_group_name_H-M   'P 1'
#
loop_
_entity.id
_entity.type
_entity.pdbx_description
1 polymer ?
#
loop_
_entity_poly.entity_id
_entity_poly.type
_entity_poly.pdbx_seq_one_letter_code
_entity_poly.pdbx_strand_id
1 'polypeptide(L)'
;MPTAGVKQASKTDNKKSPAASARRSRNSEMQDLTLTERAYRELEELISTLQLPPGTVLSELVLVDRLGIGRTPIREALQRLARDGLVLVLPRRGI
;
A
#
# COMPACT_ATOMS: atom_id res chain seq x y z
N MET A 1 35.67 3.44 -36.01
CA MET A 1 34.41 3.47 -35.23
C MET A 1 34.73 3.84 -33.78
N PRO A 2 34.87 5.13 -33.40
CA PRO A 2 34.73 5.58 -32.00
C PRO A 2 33.25 5.93 -31.74
N THR A 3 32.66 5.83 -30.55
CA THR A 3 32.94 6.58 -29.31
C THR A 3 32.05 6.00 -28.19
N ALA A 4 32.63 5.70 -27.04
CA ALA A 4 32.46 6.44 -25.79
C ALA A 4 31.41 5.84 -24.84
N GLY A 5 31.94 5.20 -23.79
CA GLY A 5 31.20 5.08 -22.55
C GLY A 5 31.00 6.46 -21.91
N VAL A 6 29.86 6.63 -21.25
CA VAL A 6 29.64 7.69 -20.28
C VAL A 6 28.90 7.07 -19.10
N LYS A 7 29.65 6.89 -18.01
CA LYS A 7 29.14 6.97 -16.65
C LYS A 7 28.58 8.38 -16.45
N GLN A 8 27.41 8.52 -15.84
CA GLN A 8 27.12 9.71 -15.05
C GLN A 8 26.68 9.30 -13.65
N ALA A 9 27.54 9.69 -12.73
CA ALA A 9 27.29 9.72 -11.31
C ALA A 9 26.58 11.03 -10.95
N SER A 10 25.88 10.96 -9.83
CA SER A 10 25.87 11.96 -8.75
C SER A 10 24.99 13.20 -8.86
N LYS A 11 24.58 13.59 -7.64
CA LYS A 11 23.83 14.77 -7.19
C LYS A 11 22.31 14.59 -7.31
N THR A 12 21.57 14.69 -6.20
CA THR A 12 21.59 15.93 -5.41
C THR A 12 21.28 15.65 -3.93
N ASP A 13 22.17 16.16 -3.06
CA ASP A 13 21.89 16.69 -1.73
C ASP A 13 20.48 17.31 -1.66
N ASN A 14 19.69 16.96 -0.64
CA ASN A 14 18.72 17.95 -0.15
C ASN A 14 18.52 17.85 1.35
N LYS A 15 19.34 18.63 2.07
CA LYS A 15 19.06 19.10 3.42
C LYS A 15 17.82 20.00 3.40
N LYS A 16 16.64 19.51 3.80
CA LYS A 16 15.55 20.37 4.31
C LYS A 16 14.51 19.58 5.11
N SER A 17 14.53 19.76 6.43
CA SER A 17 13.47 19.56 7.43
C SER A 17 12.72 18.20 7.46
N PRO A 18 12.78 17.44 8.58
CA PRO A 18 12.53 16.00 8.58
C PRO A 18 11.05 15.56 8.46
N ALA A 19 10.06 16.45 8.56
CA ALA A 19 8.64 16.05 8.61
C ALA A 19 7.87 16.22 7.27
N ALA A 20 8.24 17.19 6.44
CA ALA A 20 7.49 17.51 5.21
C ALA A 20 8.04 16.78 3.96
N SER A 21 9.36 16.59 3.87
CA SER A 21 9.99 15.88 2.75
C SER A 21 9.71 14.37 2.78
N ALA A 22 9.61 13.77 3.99
CA ALA A 22 9.28 12.37 4.16
C ALA A 22 7.85 12.00 3.74
N ARG A 23 6.90 12.95 3.80
CA ARG A 23 5.52 12.72 3.35
C ARG A 23 5.42 12.67 1.83
N ARG A 24 6.17 13.52 1.11
CA ARG A 24 6.13 13.56 -0.35
C ARG A 24 6.84 12.36 -0.99
N SER A 25 7.93 11.87 -0.39
CA SER A 25 8.65 10.68 -0.85
C SER A 25 7.83 9.39 -0.70
N ARG A 26 7.12 9.22 0.43
CA ARG A 26 6.24 8.06 0.63
C ARG A 26 5.09 7.99 -0.38
N ASN A 27 4.58 9.14 -0.79
CA ASN A 27 3.46 9.20 -1.73
C ASN A 27 3.87 8.79 -3.15
N SER A 28 5.11 9.07 -3.55
CA SER A 28 5.71 8.57 -4.80
C SER A 28 6.03 7.08 -4.72
N GLU A 29 6.58 6.60 -3.60
CA GLU A 29 6.85 5.17 -3.42
C GLU A 29 5.57 4.33 -3.49
N MET A 30 4.46 4.82 -2.92
CA MET A 30 3.15 4.14 -3.04
C MET A 30 2.57 4.12 -4.47
N GLN A 31 3.02 5.00 -5.35
CA GLN A 31 2.57 5.04 -6.76
C GLN A 31 3.33 4.03 -7.63
N ASP A 32 4.54 3.64 -7.22
CA ASP A 32 5.36 2.62 -7.90
C ASP A 32 5.01 1.18 -7.46
N LEU A 33 4.19 1.03 -6.40
CA LEU A 33 3.74 -0.26 -5.90
C LEU A 33 2.59 -0.83 -6.74
N THR A 34 2.51 -2.17 -6.75
CA THR A 34 1.36 -2.84 -7.37
C THR A 34 0.06 -2.49 -6.62
N LEU A 35 -1.08 -2.55 -7.31
CA LEU A 35 -2.38 -2.25 -6.70
C LEU A 35 -2.67 -3.13 -5.47
N THR A 36 -2.22 -4.40 -5.50
CA THR A 36 -2.32 -5.33 -4.38
C THR A 36 -1.48 -4.87 -3.18
N GLU A 37 -0.25 -4.43 -3.42
CA GLU A 37 0.66 -3.97 -2.37
C GLU A 37 0.18 -2.64 -1.76
N ARG A 38 -0.37 -1.76 -2.59
CA ARG A 38 -1.00 -0.52 -2.14
C ARG A 38 -2.22 -0.79 -1.25
N ALA A 39 -3.10 -1.71 -1.66
CA ALA A 39 -4.24 -2.12 -0.84
C ALA A 39 -3.80 -2.74 0.49
N TYR A 40 -2.75 -3.57 0.47
CA TYR A 40 -2.19 -4.17 1.68
C TYR A 40 -1.73 -3.11 2.68
N ARG A 41 -0.91 -2.15 2.24
CA ARG A 41 -0.38 -1.09 3.12
C ARG A 41 -1.47 -0.20 3.70
N GLU A 42 -2.43 0.20 2.88
CA GLU A 42 -3.56 1.02 3.35
C GLU A 42 -4.37 0.27 4.42
N LEU A 43 -4.67 -1.01 4.19
CA LEU A 43 -5.38 -1.84 5.16
C LEU A 43 -4.57 -2.08 6.43
N GLU A 44 -3.27 -2.34 6.31
CA GLU A 44 -2.35 -2.48 7.44
C GLU A 44 -2.32 -1.19 8.29
N GLU A 45 -2.21 -0.02 7.66
CA GLU A 45 -2.28 1.26 8.36
C GLU A 45 -3.64 1.45 9.05
N LEU A 46 -4.76 1.11 8.39
CA LEU A 46 -6.10 1.21 8.98
C LEU A 46 -6.29 0.29 10.20
N ILE A 47 -5.69 -0.90 10.18
CA ILE A 47 -5.69 -1.84 11.30
C ILE A 47 -4.77 -1.33 12.42
N SER A 48 -3.55 -0.90 12.08
CA SER A 48 -2.54 -0.40 13.03
C SER A 48 -3.00 0.89 13.74
N THR A 49 -3.71 1.75 13.03
CA THR A 49 -4.31 2.98 13.58
C THR A 49 -5.61 2.75 14.35
N LEU A 50 -6.05 1.49 14.49
CA LEU A 50 -7.34 1.11 15.09
C LEU A 50 -8.56 1.77 14.44
N GLN A 51 -8.43 2.29 13.20
CA GLN A 51 -9.58 2.77 12.43
C GLN A 51 -10.48 1.61 12.00
N LEU A 52 -9.91 0.41 11.87
CA LEU A 52 -10.63 -0.84 11.72
C LEU A 52 -10.44 -1.68 12.99
N PRO A 53 -11.36 -1.60 13.97
CA PRO A 53 -11.23 -2.36 15.19
C PRO A 53 -11.22 -3.86 14.91
N PRO A 54 -10.37 -4.64 15.61
CA PRO A 54 -10.37 -6.08 15.48
C PRO A 54 -11.77 -6.64 15.81
N GLY A 55 -12.27 -7.55 14.97
CA GLY A 55 -13.62 -8.10 15.08
C GLY A 55 -14.69 -7.33 14.31
N THR A 56 -14.35 -6.21 13.67
CA THR A 56 -15.25 -5.53 12.73
C THR A 56 -15.42 -6.38 11.47
N VAL A 57 -16.67 -6.69 11.11
CA VAL A 57 -16.98 -7.37 9.85
C VAL A 57 -16.92 -6.35 8.72
N LEU A 58 -15.90 -6.47 7.86
CA LEU A 58 -15.72 -5.64 6.67
C LEU A 58 -16.16 -6.41 5.42
N SER A 59 -16.92 -5.75 4.56
CA SER A 59 -17.23 -6.27 3.23
C SER A 59 -16.16 -5.79 2.23
N GLU A 60 -15.80 -6.67 1.29
CA GLU A 60 -14.88 -6.35 0.19
C GLU A 60 -15.36 -5.11 -0.57
N LEU A 61 -16.67 -4.99 -0.81
CA LEU A 61 -17.27 -3.84 -1.49
C LEU A 61 -17.00 -2.52 -0.77
N VAL A 62 -17.12 -2.50 0.55
CA VAL A 62 -16.87 -1.31 1.36
C VAL A 62 -15.39 -0.90 1.29
N LEU A 63 -14.49 -1.88 1.22
CA LEU A 63 -13.06 -1.63 1.07
C LEU A 63 -12.71 -1.12 -0.34
N VAL A 64 -13.36 -1.67 -1.38
CA VAL A 64 -13.24 -1.17 -2.76
C VAL A 64 -13.67 0.28 -2.84
N ASP A 65 -14.82 0.62 -2.24
CA ASP A 65 -15.34 1.99 -2.25
C ASP A 65 -14.49 2.95 -1.41
N ARG A 66 -13.96 2.50 -0.27
CA ARG A 66 -13.07 3.31 0.58
C ARG A 66 -11.71 3.58 -0.05
N LEU A 67 -11.10 2.55 -0.64
CA LEU A 67 -9.72 2.61 -1.14
C LEU A 67 -9.66 3.03 -2.61
N GLY A 68 -10.78 2.91 -3.34
CA GLY A 68 -10.82 3.10 -4.80
C GLY A 68 -9.99 2.06 -5.56
N ILE A 69 -9.67 0.93 -4.92
CA ILE A 69 -8.86 -0.15 -5.49
C ILE A 69 -9.79 -1.30 -5.87
N GLY A 70 -9.56 -1.93 -7.02
CA GLY A 70 -10.42 -2.99 -7.53
C GLY A 70 -10.58 -4.21 -6.60
N ARG A 71 -11.64 -5.00 -6.82
CA ARG A 71 -11.97 -6.20 -6.03
C ARG A 71 -10.84 -7.24 -5.99
N THR A 72 -10.24 -7.54 -7.14
CA THR A 72 -9.16 -8.54 -7.26
C THR A 72 -7.92 -8.20 -6.40
N PRO A 73 -7.31 -7.01 -6.52
CA PRO A 73 -6.18 -6.64 -5.67
C PRO A 73 -6.55 -6.53 -4.18
N ILE A 74 -7.76 -6.09 -3.85
CA ILE A 74 -8.22 -6.09 -2.44
C ILE A 74 -8.33 -7.52 -1.90
N ARG A 75 -8.89 -8.45 -2.67
CA ARG A 75 -8.98 -9.85 -2.25
C ARG A 75 -7.62 -10.46 -2.00
N GLU A 76 -6.64 -10.18 -2.86
CA GLU A 76 -5.26 -10.62 -2.66
C GLU A 76 -4.60 -9.99 -1.44
N ALA A 77 -4.80 -8.68 -1.23
CA ALA A 77 -4.32 -7.98 -0.05
C ALA A 77 -4.93 -8.54 1.24
N LEU A 78 -6.24 -8.82 1.26
CA LEU A 78 -6.93 -9.45 2.38
C LEU A 78 -6.43 -10.87 2.63
N GLN A 79 -6.15 -11.65 1.58
CA GLN A 79 -5.56 -12.98 1.72
C GLN A 79 -4.16 -12.91 2.31
N ARG A 80 -3.36 -11.90 1.95
CA ARG A 80 -2.04 -11.66 2.56
C ARG A 80 -2.16 -11.26 4.03
N LEU A 81 -2.98 -10.26 4.35
CA LEU A 81 -3.26 -9.85 5.73
C LEU A 81 -3.79 -10.99 6.60
N ALA A 82 -4.55 -11.91 6.01
CA ALA A 82 -5.01 -13.11 6.71
C ALA A 82 -3.90 -14.12 6.98
N ARG A 83 -2.90 -14.24 6.10
CA ARG A 83 -1.69 -15.04 6.36
C ARG A 83 -0.85 -14.41 7.46
N ASP A 84 -0.80 -13.08 7.51
CA ASP A 84 -0.08 -12.33 8.54
C ASP A 84 -0.84 -12.29 9.89
N GLY A 85 -2.06 -12.84 9.93
CA GLY A 85 -2.88 -12.92 11.14
C GLY A 85 -3.56 -11.60 11.54
N LEU A 86 -3.52 -10.59 10.66
CA LEU A 86 -4.11 -9.27 10.90
C LEU A 86 -5.62 -9.24 10.62
N VAL A 87 -6.12 -10.13 9.76
CA VAL A 87 -7.54 -10.21 9.37
C VAL A 87 -8.01 -11.66 9.33
N LEU A 88 -9.27 -11.91 9.68
CA LEU A 88 -9.92 -13.19 9.43
C LEU A 88 -10.83 -13.06 8.20
N VAL A 89 -10.50 -13.79 7.14
CA VAL A 89 -11.39 -13.91 5.98
C VAL A 89 -12.42 -14.97 6.31
N LEU A 90 -13.67 -14.54 6.53
CA LEU A 90 -14.79 -15.47 6.70
C LEU A 90 -15.35 -15.85 5.32
N PRO A 91 -15.10 -17.07 4.81
CA PRO A 91 -15.86 -17.56 3.67
C PRO A 91 -17.31 -17.72 4.13
N ARG A 92 -18.28 -17.15 3.41
CA ARG A 92 -19.76 -17.23 3.62
C ARG A 92 -20.46 -16.03 4.27
N ARG A 93 -20.06 -14.80 3.96
CA ARG A 93 -21.04 -13.72 3.83
C ARG A 93 -20.98 -13.23 2.39
N GLY A 94 -21.96 -13.69 1.61
CA GLY A 94 -22.05 -13.45 0.18
C GLY A 94 -22.13 -11.96 -0.16
N ILE A 95 -21.81 -11.67 -1.42
CA ILE A 95 -22.02 -10.43 -2.16
C ILE A 95 -23.16 -9.53 -1.66
#